data_AF-A0A3N5HGX1-F1
#
_entry.id   AF-A0A3N5HGX1-F1
#
_cell.length_a   1.000
_cell.length_b   1.000
_cell.length_c   1.000
_cell.angle_alpha   90.00
_cell.angle_beta   90.00
_cell.angle_gamma   90.00
#
_symmetry.space_group_name_H-M   'P 1'
#
loop_
_entity.id
_entity.type
_entity.pdbx_description
1 polymer ?
#
loop_
_entity_poly.entity_id
_entity_poly.type
_entity_poly.pdbx_seq_one_letter_code
_entity_poly.pdbx_strand_id
1 'polypeptide(L)' 'MRGVEQIPWLYDAICAVAEWRGLDRWRQWVAGGARGRTLDLGCGTGRNLPLVAAGRAVGLDPSFDALCRARRRAV' A
#
# COMPACT_ATOMS: atom_id res chain seq x y z
N MET A 1 -9.92 -17.10 28.63
CA MET A 1 -8.87 -16.09 28.88
C MET A 1 -9.10 -14.96 27.89
N ARG A 2 -9.54 -13.78 28.35
CA ARG A 2 -9.91 -12.64 27.47
C ARG A 2 -8.76 -11.64 27.47
N GLY A 3 -7.84 -11.79 26.52
CA GLY A 3 -6.70 -10.92 26.34
C GLY A 3 -6.92 -9.97 25.16
N VAL A 4 -6.53 -8.70 25.35
CA VAL A 4 -6.25 -7.65 24.34
C VAL A 4 -7.36 -7.27 23.33
N GLU A 5 -8.42 -8.07 23.13
CA GLU A 5 -9.55 -7.78 22.23
C GLU A 5 -10.44 -6.59 22.65
N GLN A 6 -10.27 -6.06 23.87
CA GLN A 6 -11.11 -4.97 24.39
C GLN A 6 -10.71 -3.58 23.89
N ILE A 7 -9.64 -3.48 23.11
CA ILE A 7 -9.20 -2.20 22.52
C ILE A 7 -9.00 -2.41 21.02
N PRO A 8 -10.09 -2.52 20.24
CA PRO A 8 -10.01 -2.81 18.79
C PRO A 8 -9.08 -1.84 18.07
N TRP A 9 -9.13 -0.56 18.44
CA TRP A 9 -8.28 0.46 17.85
C TRP A 9 -6.79 0.31 18.19
N LEU A 10 -6.44 -0.30 19.33
CA LEU A 10 -5.04 -0.55 19.71
C LEU A 10 -4.52 -1.83 19.06
N TYR A 11 -5.36 -2.86 18.92
CA TYR A 11 -5.04 -4.04 18.12
C TYR A 11 -4.84 -3.66 16.66
N ASP A 12 -5.77 -2.88 16.10
CA ASP A 12 -5.68 -2.36 14.73
C ASP A 12 -4.48 -1.44 14.56
N ALA A 13 -4.14 -0.60 15.55
CA ALA A 13 -2.95 0.25 15.49
C ALA A 13 -1.65 -0.55 15.58
N ILE A 14 -1.59 -1.60 16.40
CA ILE A 14 -0.41 -2.46 16.52
C ILE A 14 -0.25 -3.31 15.25
N CYS A 15 -1.33 -3.84 14.68
CA CYS A 15 -1.35 -4.46 13.36
C CYS A 15 -0.89 -3.47 12.28
N ALA A 16 -1.44 -2.25 12.26
CA ALA A 16 -1.06 -1.22 11.31
C ALA A 16 0.40 -0.78 11.43
N VAL A 17 0.96 -0.73 12.65
CA VAL A 17 2.37 -0.38 12.91
C VAL A 17 3.31 -1.55 12.59
N ALA A 18 2.90 -2.79 12.85
CA ALA A 18 3.64 -4.00 12.49
C ALA A 18 3.68 -4.18 10.96
N GLU A 19 2.57 -3.92 10.28
CA GLU A 19 2.54 -3.76 8.83
C GLU A 19 3.48 -2.64 8.41
N TRP A 20 3.40 -1.44 8.99
CA TRP A 20 4.25 -0.30 8.62
C TRP A 20 5.76 -0.57 8.70
N ARG A 21 6.21 -1.41 9.64
CA ARG A 21 7.63 -1.73 9.83
C ARG A 21 8.17 -2.87 8.96
N GLY A 22 7.30 -3.68 8.33
CA GLY A 22 7.68 -4.73 7.37
C GLY A 22 7.25 -4.45 5.93
N LEU A 23 6.32 -3.50 5.74
CA LEU A 23 5.62 -3.25 4.48
C LEU A 23 6.57 -2.92 3.33
N ASP A 24 7.68 -2.22 3.54
CA ASP A 24 8.56 -1.86 2.41
C ASP A 24 9.19 -3.08 1.73
N ARG A 25 9.61 -4.09 2.50
CA ARG A 25 10.17 -5.33 1.93
C ARG A 25 9.09 -6.16 1.23
N TRP A 26 7.89 -6.20 1.80
CA TRP A 26 6.73 -6.85 1.19
C TRP A 26 6.26 -6.12 -0.07
N ARG A 27 6.26 -4.79 -0.07
CA ARG A 27 5.94 -3.94 -1.22
C ARG A 27 6.92 -4.20 -2.36
N GLN A 28 8.21 -4.24 -2.07
CA GLN A 28 9.24 -4.57 -3.06
C GLN A 28 9.06 -5.99 -3.61
N TRP A 29 8.70 -6.97 -2.77
CA TRP A 29 8.44 -8.34 -3.20
C TRP A 29 7.19 -8.45 -4.10
N VAL A 30 6.07 -7.84 -3.70
CA VAL A 30 4.81 -7.85 -4.46
C VAL A 30 4.96 -7.05 -5.76
N ALA A 31 5.48 -5.83 -5.70
CA ALA A 31 5.66 -4.98 -6.87
C ALA A 31 6.74 -5.52 -7.83
N GLY A 32 7.78 -6.18 -7.30
CA GLY A 32 8.81 -6.85 -8.10
C GLY A 32 8.29 -8.08 -8.87
N GLY A 33 7.20 -8.70 -8.39
CA GLY A 33 6.50 -9.76 -9.12
C GLY A 33 5.63 -9.25 -10.27
N ALA A 34 5.24 -7.97 -10.25
CA ALA A 34 4.40 -7.38 -11.28
C ALA A 34 5.22 -7.05 -12.54
N ARG A 35 4.75 -7.52 -13.70
CA ARG A 35 5.37 -7.27 -15.01
C ARG A 35 4.32 -6.84 -16.03
N GLY A 36 4.65 -5.88 -16.88
CA GLY A 36 3.78 -5.44 -17.98
C GLY A 36 2.75 -4.39 -17.57
N ARG A 37 1.45 -4.66 -17.76
CA ARG A 37 0.36 -3.76 -17.37
C ARG A 37 -0.12 -4.14 -15.97
N THR A 38 -0.01 -3.22 -15.01
CA THR A 38 -0.29 -3.49 -13.59
C THR A 38 -1.39 -2.58 -13.08
N LEU A 39 -2.34 -3.15 -12.34
CA LEU A 39 -3.40 -2.42 -11.65
C LEU A 39 -3.18 -2.51 -10.13
N ASP A 40 -3.04 -1.37 -9.47
CA ASP A 40 -2.92 -1.25 -8.02
C ASP A 40 -4.28 -0.78 -7.45
N LEU A 41 -5.02 -1.70 -6.84
CA LEU A 41 -6.33 -1.46 -6.24
C LEU A 41 -6.15 -1.01 -4.78
N GLY A 42 -6.71 0.15 -4.43
CA GLY A 42 -6.45 0.79 -3.13
C GLY A 42 -5.03 1.33 -3.06
N CYS A 43 -4.53 1.94 -4.14
CA CYS A 43 -3.13 2.40 -4.23
C CYS A 43 -2.79 3.48 -3.18
N GLY A 44 -3.80 4.10 -2.57
CA GLY A 44 -3.67 5.20 -1.63
C GLY A 44 -2.85 6.32 -2.25
N THR A 45 -1.80 6.73 -1.53
CA THR A 45 -0.89 7.78 -1.99
C THR A 45 0.14 7.31 -3.03
N GLY A 46 -0.01 6.11 -3.60
CA GLY A 46 0.81 5.61 -4.70
C GLY A 46 2.24 5.23 -4.30
N ARG A 47 2.48 4.78 -3.07
CA ARG A 47 3.82 4.36 -2.61
C ARG A 47 4.37 3.14 -3.36
N ASN A 48 3.49 2.30 -3.92
CA ASN A 48 3.87 1.10 -4.67
C ASN A 48 4.18 1.40 -6.13
N LEU A 49 3.65 2.51 -6.68
CA LEU A 49 3.77 2.83 -8.11
C LEU A 49 5.24 2.93 -8.58
N PRO A 50 6.17 3.56 -7.82
CA PRO A 50 7.59 3.59 -8.20
C PRO A 50 8.29 2.23 -8.13
N LEU A 51 7.70 1.25 -7.44
CA LEU A 51 8.29 -0.08 -7.24
C LEU A 51 7.85 -1.08 -8.32
N VAL A 52 6.84 -0.75 -9.13
CA VAL A 52 6.40 -1.60 -10.23
C VAL A 52 7.42 -1.49 -11.36
N ALA A 53 8.08 -2.61 -11.68
CA ALA A 53 9.13 -2.63 -12.68
C ALA A 53 8.59 -2.33 -14.09
N ALA A 54 9.41 -1.61 -14.89
CA ALA A 54 9.20 -1.16 -16.28
C ALA A 54 7.90 -1.68 -16.95
N GLY A 55 6.85 -0.86 -16.89
CA GLY A 55 5.51 -1.21 -17.35
C GLY A 55 4.52 -0.06 -17.17
N ARG A 56 3.28 -0.25 -17.63
CA ARG A 56 2.20 0.72 -17.43
C ARG A 56 1.45 0.37 -16.15
N ALA A 57 1.69 1.12 -15.07
CA ALA A 57 0.96 1.00 -13.82
C ALA A 57 -0.28 1.92 -13.81
N VAL A 58 -1.40 1.40 -13.31
CA VAL A 58 -2.65 2.13 -13.10
C VAL A 58 -3.00 2.00 -11.62
N GLY A 59 -3.11 3.11 -10.91
CA GLY A 59 -3.57 3.14 -9.51
C GLY A 59 -5.05 3.52 -9.44
N LEU A 60 -5.81 2.83 -8.60
CA LEU A 60 -7.21 3.12 -8.32
C LEU A 60 -7.41 3.24 -6.81
N ASP A 61 -8.04 4.33 -6.36
CA ASP A 61 -8.35 4.55 -4.95
C ASP A 61 -9.62 5.42 -4.84
N PRO A 62 -10.52 5.15 -3.88
CA PRO A 62 -11.70 5.99 -3.67
C PRO A 62 -11.36 7.39 -3.13
N SER A 63 -10.19 7.59 -2.51
CA SER A 63 -9.75 8.88 -1.98
C SER A 63 -9.09 9.73 -3.07
N PHE A 64 -9.79 10.80 -3.49
CA PHE A 64 -9.26 11.76 -4.45
C PHE A 64 -7.96 12.44 -3.96
N ASP A 65 -7.89 12.83 -2.68
CA ASP A 65 -6.69 13.42 -2.09
C ASP A 65 -5.48 12.48 -2.14
N ALA A 66 -5.73 11.17 -1.94
CA ALA A 66 -4.71 10.16 -2.05
C ALA A 66 -4.24 10.01 -3.50
N LEU A 67 -5.16 10.02 -4.48
CA LEU A 67 -4.84 10.00 -5.91
C LEU A 67 -4.04 11.23 -6.36
N CYS A 68 -4.33 12.43 -5.86
CA CYS A 68 -3.52 13.62 -6.13
C CYS A 68 -2.06 13.44 -5.68
N ARG A 69 -1.84 12.79 -4.53
CA ARG A 69 -0.51 12.44 -4.05
C ARG A 69 0.13 11.32 -4.87
N ALA A 70 -0.65 10.29 -5.23
CA ALA A 70 -0.19 9.19 -6.07
C ALA A 70 0.29 9.67 -7.44
N ARG A 71 -0.46 10.57 -8.08
CA ARG A 71 -0.11 11.16 -9.38
C ARG A 71 1.22 11.90 -9.35
N ARG A 72 1.56 12.58 -8.24
CA ARG A 72 2.87 13.24 -8.10
C ARG A 72 4.05 12.25 -7.98
N ARG A 73 3.79 11.00 -7.60
CA ARG A 73 4.80 9.95 -7.43
C ARG A 73 4.87 8.99 -8.62
N ALA A 74 3.89 9.02 -9.51
CA ALA A 74 3.82 8.20 -10.71
C ALA A 74 4.55 8.83 -11.92
N VAL A 75 5.22 9.99 -11.72
CA VAL A 75 6.01 10.70 -12.73
C VAL A 75 7.42 10.15 -12.78
#